data_AF-G1Q5S3-F1
#
_entry.id   AF-G1Q5S3-F1
#
_cell.length_a   1.000
_cell.length_b   1.000
_cell.length_c   1.000
_cell.angle_alpha   90.00
_cell.angle_beta   90.00
_cell.angle_gamma   90.00
#
_symmetry.space_group_name_H-M   'P 1'
#
loop_
_entity.id
_entity.type
_entity.pdbx_description
1 polymer ?
#
loop_
_entity_poly.entity_id
_entity_poly.type
_entity_poly.pdbx_seq_one_letter_code
_entity_poly.pdbx_strand_id
1 'polypeptide(L)'
;GHVHITDFNIATVLQGAEKASSMAGTKPYMAPEVFQVYVDGGPGYSYPVDWWSLGVTAYELLRGWAPNGKVDLPPASSFLNDFNWQPLCYQGEPSGKHFALYPQLLTKDPESRLSSLGDLQSTPYLADMNWDAVFEKALTPSFVPNKGRLNCDPTFELEEMILESKPLHKKKKRLAKNRSKDGTKDSCPLNGHLQQCLETVRKEFIIFNREK
;
A
#
# COMPACT_ATOMS: atom_id res chain seq x y z
N GLY A 1 -3.93 16.57 7.04
CA GLY A 1 -3.05 15.43 6.81
C GLY A 1 -3.75 14.15 7.18
N HIS A 2 -4.88 13.84 6.54
CA HIS A 2 -5.46 12.50 6.66
C HIS A 2 -4.66 11.54 5.79
N VAL A 3 -4.64 10.27 6.17
CA VAL A 3 -3.94 9.21 5.45
C VAL A 3 -4.89 8.50 4.49
N HIS A 4 -4.33 8.01 3.38
CA HIS A 4 -5.06 7.27 2.35
C HIS A 4 -4.19 6.12 1.86
N ILE A 5 -4.81 4.97 1.62
CA ILE A 5 -4.17 3.83 0.96
C ILE A 5 -4.24 4.09 -0.56
N THR A 6 -3.15 3.77 -1.25
CA THR A 6 -3.00 3.89 -2.71
C THR A 6 -2.20 2.69 -3.23
N ASP A 7 -1.98 2.65 -4.55
CA ASP A 7 -1.18 1.63 -5.22
C ASP A 7 -1.70 0.19 -5.00
N PHE A 8 -2.77 -0.14 -5.72
CA PHE A 8 -3.41 -1.46 -5.67
C PHE A 8 -2.81 -2.45 -6.69
N ASN A 9 -1.57 -2.25 -7.15
CA ASN A 9 -0.95 -3.03 -8.23
C ASN A 9 -0.88 -4.54 -7.97
N ILE A 10 -0.74 -4.95 -6.70
CA ILE A 10 -0.69 -6.36 -6.27
C ILE A 10 -1.90 -6.78 -5.44
N ALA A 11 -2.94 -5.94 -5.38
CA ALA A 11 -4.15 -6.26 -4.65
C ALA A 11 -4.84 -7.47 -5.29
N THR A 12 -5.29 -8.40 -4.45
CA THR A 12 -5.93 -9.64 -4.90
C THR A 12 -7.35 -9.71 -4.36
N VAL A 13 -8.30 -10.10 -5.21
CA VAL A 13 -9.68 -10.38 -4.79
C VAL A 13 -9.75 -11.84 -4.38
N LEU A 14 -10.10 -12.10 -3.12
CA LEU A 14 -10.38 -13.44 -2.60
C LEU A 14 -11.89 -13.64 -2.52
N GLN A 15 -12.39 -14.81 -2.93
CA GLN A 15 -13.81 -15.17 -2.85
C GLN A 15 -14.04 -16.28 -1.82
N GLY A 16 -15.02 -16.06 -0.92
CA GLY A 16 -15.40 -17.07 0.08
C GLY A 16 -14.24 -17.45 1.00
N ALA A 17 -13.80 -18.71 0.92
CA ALA A 17 -12.71 -19.26 1.73
C ALA A 17 -11.37 -19.35 0.97
N GLU A 18 -11.25 -18.69 -0.18
CA GLU A 18 -10.00 -18.64 -0.94
C GLU A 18 -8.86 -17.98 -0.14
N LYS A 19 -7.65 -18.46 -0.40
CA LYS A 19 -6.41 -17.93 0.16
C LYS A 19 -5.42 -17.65 -0.95
N ALA A 20 -4.68 -16.55 -0.82
CA ALA A 20 -3.58 -16.23 -1.72
C ALA A 20 -2.35 -17.09 -1.39
N SER A 21 -1.54 -17.38 -2.41
CA SER A 21 -0.33 -18.19 -2.27
C SER A 21 0.93 -17.60 -2.90
N SER A 22 0.80 -16.55 -3.72
CA SER A 22 1.96 -15.88 -4.32
C SER A 22 2.75 -15.09 -3.28
N MET A 23 4.08 -15.13 -3.33
CA MET A 23 4.92 -14.23 -2.53
C MET A 23 5.01 -12.86 -3.22
N ALA A 24 4.13 -11.93 -2.85
CA ALA A 24 4.06 -10.58 -3.41
C ALA A 24 3.98 -9.51 -2.31
N GLY A 25 4.72 -8.41 -2.47
CA GLY A 25 4.77 -7.30 -1.51
C GLY A 25 6.19 -6.83 -1.15
N THR A 26 6.28 -5.92 -0.19
CA THR A 26 7.56 -5.33 0.25
C THR A 26 8.04 -6.07 1.49
N LYS A 27 9.10 -6.86 1.35
CA LYS A 27 9.58 -7.84 2.36
C LYS A 27 9.55 -7.37 3.83
N PRO A 28 10.03 -6.17 4.22
CA PRO A 28 9.99 -5.71 5.62
C PRO A 28 8.58 -5.63 6.23
N TYR A 29 7.55 -5.48 5.40
CA TYR A 29 6.15 -5.31 5.82
C TYR A 29 5.32 -6.59 5.64
N MET A 30 5.86 -7.61 4.98
CA MET A 30 5.16 -8.88 4.79
C MET A 30 4.96 -9.62 6.11
N ALA A 31 3.77 -10.22 6.26
CA ALA A 31 3.43 -11.05 7.41
C ALA A 31 4.15 -12.42 7.36
N PRO A 32 4.39 -13.09 8.50
CA PRO A 32 5.09 -14.37 8.55
C PRO A 32 4.45 -15.44 7.66
N GLU A 33 3.12 -15.52 7.62
CA GLU A 33 2.38 -16.49 6.83
C GLU A 33 2.60 -16.33 5.31
N VAL A 34 2.95 -15.14 4.81
CA VAL A 34 3.30 -14.93 3.40
C VAL A 34 4.60 -15.66 3.05
N PHE A 35 5.58 -15.62 3.95
CA PHE A 35 6.84 -16.35 3.81
C PHE A 35 6.65 -17.86 4.00
N GLN A 36 5.77 -18.26 4.92
CA GLN A 36 5.46 -19.67 5.16
C GLN A 36 5.00 -20.36 3.87
N VAL A 37 4.06 -19.75 3.15
CA VAL A 37 3.58 -20.30 1.87
C VAL A 37 4.70 -20.50 0.86
N TYR A 38 5.65 -19.57 0.79
CA TYR A 38 6.78 -19.67 -0.12
C TYR A 38 7.80 -20.76 0.27
N VAL A 39 8.04 -20.94 1.57
CA VAL A 39 9.10 -21.84 2.06
C VAL A 39 8.67 -23.30 2.06
N ASP A 40 7.44 -23.60 2.50
CA ASP A 40 6.98 -24.99 2.65
C ASP A 40 5.59 -25.28 2.05
N GLY A 41 5.02 -24.36 1.28
CA GLY A 41 3.71 -24.56 0.67
C GLY A 41 2.58 -24.54 1.69
N GLY A 42 2.73 -23.79 2.78
CA GLY A 42 1.71 -23.58 3.82
C GLY A 42 0.32 -23.19 3.29
N PRO A 43 -0.70 -23.10 4.17
CA PRO A 43 -2.12 -23.13 3.80
C PRO A 43 -2.64 -21.91 3.01
N GLY A 44 -1.78 -20.97 2.61
CA GLY A 44 -2.14 -19.68 2.04
C GLY A 44 -2.38 -18.62 3.11
N TYR A 45 -2.54 -17.37 2.66
CA TYR A 45 -2.82 -16.21 3.52
C TYR A 45 -4.07 -15.44 3.03
N SER A 46 -4.58 -14.56 3.89
CA SER A 46 -5.79 -13.77 3.64
C SER A 46 -5.63 -12.35 4.24
N TYR A 47 -6.73 -11.63 4.47
CA TYR A 47 -6.77 -10.24 4.93
C TYR A 47 -5.92 -9.88 6.17
N PRO A 48 -5.65 -10.77 7.16
CA PRO A 48 -4.81 -10.43 8.31
C PRO A 48 -3.39 -9.95 7.97
N VAL A 49 -2.88 -10.19 6.76
CA VAL A 49 -1.56 -9.70 6.31
C VAL A 49 -1.49 -8.17 6.20
N ASP A 50 -2.61 -7.52 5.89
CA ASP A 50 -2.68 -6.05 5.77
C ASP A 50 -2.60 -5.40 7.16
N TRP A 51 -3.19 -6.04 8.17
CA TRP A 51 -3.13 -5.59 9.57
C TRP A 51 -1.75 -5.73 10.18
N TRP A 52 -1.02 -6.79 9.81
CA TRP A 52 0.39 -6.90 10.15
C TRP A 52 1.19 -5.74 9.55
N SER A 53 0.99 -5.46 8.26
CA SER A 53 1.67 -4.36 7.55
C SER A 53 1.36 -3.00 8.19
N LEU A 54 0.12 -2.80 8.65
CA LEU A 54 -0.28 -1.63 9.44
C LEU A 54 0.51 -1.55 10.75
N GLY A 55 0.65 -2.66 11.49
CA GLY A 55 1.45 -2.72 12.72
C GLY A 55 2.93 -2.36 12.48
N VAL A 56 3.52 -2.90 11.41
CA VAL A 56 4.92 -2.60 11.02
C VAL A 56 5.08 -1.13 10.67
N THR A 57 4.15 -0.57 9.87
CA THR A 57 4.15 0.84 9.46
C THR A 57 3.99 1.76 10.67
N ALA A 58 3.04 1.48 11.57
CA ALA A 58 2.82 2.28 12.77
C ALA A 58 4.03 2.23 13.72
N TYR A 59 4.74 1.10 13.78
CA TYR A 59 5.97 0.97 14.56
C TYR A 59 7.11 1.79 13.94
N GLU A 60 7.26 1.71 12.62
CA GLU A 60 8.26 2.47 11.88
C GLU A 60 8.05 3.99 12.00
N LEU A 61 6.81 4.47 11.89
CA LEU A 61 6.50 5.90 12.05
C LEU A 61 6.87 6.41 13.45
N LEU A 62 6.74 5.59 14.49
CA LEU A 62 7.11 5.94 15.86
C LEU A 62 8.62 5.89 16.09
N ARG A 63 9.30 4.87 15.54
CA ARG A 63 10.73 4.62 15.79
C ARG A 63 11.67 5.35 14.82
N GLY A 64 11.18 5.67 13.62
CA GLY A 64 11.97 6.16 12.50
C GLY A 64 12.63 5.07 11.65
N TRP A 65 12.44 3.78 11.98
CA TRP A 65 12.89 2.65 11.15
C TRP A 65 12.06 1.39 11.40
N ALA A 66 11.87 0.57 10.36
CA ALA A 66 11.16 -0.71 10.44
C ALA A 66 11.78 -1.66 11.48
N PRO A 67 11.00 -2.55 12.13
CA PRO A 67 11.49 -3.53 13.11
C PRO A 67 12.71 -4.32 12.63
N ASN A 68 12.72 -4.67 11.34
CA ASN A 68 13.76 -5.48 10.69
C ASN A 68 14.69 -4.66 9.79
N GLY A 69 14.87 -3.35 10.04
CA GLY A 69 15.62 -2.38 9.23
C GLY A 69 17.14 -2.63 9.06
N LYS A 70 17.55 -3.87 8.78
CA LYS A 70 18.89 -4.20 8.30
C LYS A 70 18.92 -4.08 6.78
N VAL A 71 19.99 -3.49 6.28
CA VAL A 71 20.27 -3.30 4.83
C VAL A 71 20.26 -4.63 4.08
N ASP A 72 20.66 -5.71 4.75
CA ASP A 72 20.56 -7.07 4.25
C ASP A 72 19.35 -7.77 4.86
N LEU A 73 18.26 -7.85 4.09
CA LEU A 73 17.11 -8.65 4.47
C LEU A 73 17.53 -10.12 4.49
N PRO A 74 17.37 -10.82 5.63
CA PRO A 74 17.75 -12.21 5.73
C PRO A 74 16.90 -13.06 4.76
N PRO A 75 17.36 -14.26 4.36
CA PRO A 75 16.58 -15.20 3.54
C PRO A 75 15.16 -15.38 4.08
N ALA A 76 14.19 -15.69 3.20
CA ALA A 76 12.79 -15.87 3.57
C ALA A 76 12.59 -16.86 4.74
N SER A 77 13.40 -17.93 4.79
CA SER A 77 13.39 -18.94 5.84
C SER A 77 13.78 -18.41 7.24
N SER A 78 14.64 -17.40 7.32
CA SER A 78 15.06 -16.76 8.57
C SER A 78 14.02 -15.79 9.12
N PHE A 79 13.22 -15.14 8.27
CA PHE A 79 12.26 -14.11 8.70
C PHE A 79 11.19 -14.66 9.66
N LEU A 80 10.77 -15.92 9.47
CA LEU A 80 9.79 -16.61 10.32
C LEU A 80 10.24 -16.64 11.80
N ASN A 81 11.53 -16.90 12.02
CA ASN A 81 12.11 -17.02 13.35
C ASN A 81 12.64 -15.67 13.88
N ASP A 82 13.19 -14.85 12.98
CA ASP A 82 13.94 -13.64 13.35
C ASP A 82 13.06 -12.40 13.53
N PHE A 83 11.79 -12.44 13.12
CA PHE A 83 10.89 -11.31 13.40
C PHE A 83 10.70 -11.18 14.92
N ASN A 84 11.31 -10.13 15.46
CA ASN A 84 11.21 -9.74 16.85
C ASN A 84 11.03 -8.22 16.90
N TRP A 85 9.83 -7.78 17.26
CA TRP A 85 9.60 -6.38 17.59
C TRP A 85 9.81 -6.21 19.10
N GLN A 86 10.44 -5.11 19.50
CA GLN A 86 10.68 -4.81 20.90
C GLN A 86 9.72 -3.71 21.35
N PRO A 87 9.04 -3.86 22.50
CA PRO A 87 8.29 -2.76 23.10
C PRO A 87 9.23 -1.57 23.28
N LEU A 88 8.91 -0.44 22.64
CA LEU A 88 9.68 0.78 22.86
C LEU A 88 9.27 1.33 24.23
N CYS A 89 10.23 1.81 25.02
CA CYS A 89 9.93 2.75 26.09
C CYS A 89 10.21 4.13 25.53
N TYR A 90 9.18 4.83 25.05
CA TYR A 90 9.33 6.23 24.67
C TYR A 90 9.55 7.05 25.94
N GLN A 91 10.76 7.58 26.12
CA GLN A 91 11.09 8.44 27.26
C GLN A 91 10.40 9.80 27.08
N GLY A 92 9.14 9.89 27.51
CA GLY A 92 8.37 11.13 27.41
C GLY A 92 6.85 10.95 27.46
N GLU A 93 6.32 9.74 27.25
CA GLU A 93 4.88 9.49 27.31
C GLU A 93 4.51 8.61 28.52
N PRO A 94 3.81 9.15 29.54
CA PRO A 94 3.59 8.44 30.80
C PRO A 94 2.69 7.20 30.69
N SER A 95 1.92 7.09 29.60
CA SER A 95 0.80 6.14 29.54
C SER A 95 1.18 4.79 28.94
N GLY A 96 2.15 4.74 28.02
CA GLY A 96 2.51 3.52 27.28
C GLY A 96 1.35 2.81 26.59
N LYS A 97 0.16 3.43 26.49
CA LYS A 97 -1.08 2.74 26.10
C LYS A 97 -1.09 2.39 24.61
N HIS A 98 -0.42 3.18 23.78
CA HIS A 98 -0.26 2.88 22.35
C HIS A 98 0.55 1.59 22.13
N PHE A 99 1.41 1.20 23.09
CA PHE A 99 2.10 -0.09 23.04
C PHE A 99 1.17 -1.28 23.14
N ALA A 100 -0.07 -1.12 23.61
CA ALA A 100 -1.03 -2.20 23.69
C ALA A 100 -1.54 -2.68 22.33
N LEU A 101 -1.45 -1.86 21.28
CA LEU A 101 -1.88 -2.24 19.92
C LEU A 101 -0.85 -3.11 19.18
N TYR A 102 0.45 -2.85 19.37
CA TYR A 102 1.49 -3.58 18.62
C TYR A 102 1.48 -5.10 18.86
N PRO A 103 1.35 -5.62 20.10
CA PRO A 103 1.23 -7.06 20.32
C PRO A 103 0.07 -7.67 19.54
N GLN A 104 -1.05 -6.95 19.41
CA GLN A 104 -2.25 -7.45 18.74
C GLN A 104 -2.11 -7.44 17.21
N LEU A 105 -1.52 -6.38 16.64
CA LEU A 105 -1.26 -6.26 15.20
C LEU A 105 -0.07 -7.12 14.72
N LEU A 106 0.96 -7.26 15.56
CA LEU A 106 2.20 -8.00 15.27
C LEU A 106 2.19 -9.41 15.89
N THR A 107 1.01 -9.98 16.11
CA THR A 107 0.86 -11.40 16.48
C THR A 107 1.19 -12.26 15.26
N LYS A 108 2.10 -13.24 15.42
CA LYS A 108 2.56 -14.09 14.31
C LYS A 108 1.45 -14.99 13.76
N ASP A 109 0.63 -15.56 14.64
CA ASP A 109 -0.54 -16.35 14.24
C ASP A 109 -1.64 -15.45 13.66
N PRO A 110 -2.01 -15.59 12.37
CA PRO A 110 -3.03 -14.75 11.76
C PRO A 110 -4.42 -14.91 12.37
N GLU A 111 -4.77 -16.08 12.92
CA GLU A 111 -6.09 -16.34 13.52
C GLU A 111 -6.26 -15.62 14.87
N SER A 112 -5.14 -15.40 15.57
CA SER A 112 -5.10 -14.66 16.84
C SER A 112 -4.76 -13.18 16.65
N ARG A 113 -4.49 -12.73 15.42
CA ARG A 113 -4.12 -11.35 15.10
C ARG A 113 -5.35 -10.47 14.99
N LEU A 114 -5.25 -9.25 15.52
CA LEU A 114 -6.23 -8.20 15.28
C LEU A 114 -6.35 -7.96 13.77
N SER A 115 -7.53 -8.24 13.22
CA SER A 115 -7.73 -8.29 11.77
C SER A 115 -9.08 -7.75 11.29
N SER A 116 -9.80 -7.02 12.16
CA SER A 116 -11.04 -6.35 11.80
C SER A 116 -11.16 -4.97 12.47
N LEU A 117 -12.01 -4.12 11.88
CA LEU A 117 -12.37 -2.83 12.49
C LEU A 117 -13.05 -3.04 13.85
N GLY A 118 -13.88 -4.07 14.00
CA GLY A 118 -14.54 -4.38 15.27
C GLY A 118 -13.53 -4.71 16.37
N ASP A 119 -12.52 -5.51 16.06
CA ASP A 119 -11.44 -5.82 17.00
C ASP A 119 -10.70 -4.54 17.41
N LEU A 120 -10.37 -3.68 16.44
CA LEU A 120 -9.69 -2.40 16.69
C LEU A 120 -10.52 -1.48 17.59
N GLN A 121 -11.81 -1.37 17.33
CA GLN A 121 -12.77 -0.58 18.11
C GLN A 121 -12.93 -1.10 19.55
N SER A 122 -12.79 -2.40 19.75
CA SER A 122 -12.89 -3.04 21.07
C SER A 122 -11.65 -2.82 21.94
N THR A 123 -10.56 -2.30 21.38
CA THR A 123 -9.32 -2.11 22.15
C THR A 123 -9.46 -1.01 23.20
N PRO A 124 -8.98 -1.21 24.44
CA PRO A 124 -9.04 -0.18 25.48
C PRO A 124 -8.30 1.11 25.12
N TYR A 125 -7.32 1.03 24.21
CA TYR A 125 -6.55 2.19 23.76
C TYR A 125 -7.38 3.16 22.89
N LEU A 126 -8.39 2.67 22.18
CA LEU A 126 -9.25 3.47 21.30
C LEU A 126 -10.69 3.59 21.82
N ALA A 127 -10.90 3.32 23.12
CA ALA A 127 -12.23 3.31 23.73
C ALA A 127 -12.90 4.69 23.75
N ASP A 128 -12.11 5.78 23.74
CA ASP A 128 -12.57 7.17 23.68
C ASP A 128 -12.66 7.73 22.26
N MET A 129 -12.31 6.92 21.24
CA MET A 129 -12.32 7.35 19.85
C MET A 129 -13.74 7.46 19.30
N ASN A 130 -14.08 8.64 18.76
CA ASN A 130 -15.32 8.82 18.01
C ASN A 130 -15.15 8.36 16.56
N TRP A 131 -15.54 7.13 16.27
CA TRP A 131 -15.37 6.50 14.95
C TRP A 131 -16.22 7.12 13.85
N ASP A 132 -17.40 7.67 14.17
CA ASP A 132 -18.21 8.41 13.19
C ASP A 132 -17.48 9.69 12.76
N ALA A 133 -16.87 10.40 13.71
CA ALA A 133 -16.06 11.59 13.41
C ALA A 133 -14.78 11.23 12.64
N VAL A 134 -14.18 10.05 12.85
CA VAL A 134 -13.08 9.53 12.03
C VAL A 134 -13.55 9.32 10.59
N PHE A 135 -14.68 8.62 10.41
CA PHE A 135 -15.24 8.31 9.09
C PHE A 135 -15.57 9.57 8.28
N GLU A 136 -16.22 10.54 8.93
CA GLU A 136 -16.56 11.84 8.36
C GLU A 136 -15.37 12.80 8.23
N LYS A 137 -14.17 12.36 8.62
CA LYS A 137 -12.93 13.17 8.63
C LYS A 137 -13.10 14.49 9.41
N ALA A 138 -13.95 14.49 10.43
CA ALA A 138 -14.21 15.64 11.29
C ALA A 138 -13.09 15.86 12.32
N LEU A 139 -12.32 14.80 12.64
CA LEU A 139 -11.15 14.91 13.52
C LEU A 139 -10.00 15.60 12.81
N THR A 140 -9.45 16.65 13.42
CA THR A 140 -8.28 17.35 12.87
C THR A 140 -7.00 16.53 13.09
N PRO A 141 -6.24 16.18 12.03
CA PRO A 141 -4.98 15.46 12.19
C PRO A 141 -3.95 16.27 12.97
N SER A 142 -3.14 15.60 13.80
CA SER A 142 -2.06 16.22 14.57
C SER A 142 -1.00 16.91 13.71
N PHE A 143 -0.83 16.41 12.48
CA PHE A 143 0.08 16.99 11.50
C PHE A 143 -0.65 17.30 10.18
N VAL A 144 -0.40 18.50 9.66
CA VAL A 144 -0.86 18.94 8.34
C VAL A 144 0.35 19.39 7.53
N PRO A 145 0.71 18.66 6.44
CA PRO A 145 1.80 19.07 5.57
C PRO A 145 1.60 20.49 5.02
N ASN A 146 2.70 21.20 4.81
CA ASN A 146 2.67 22.56 4.26
C ASN A 146 2.17 22.53 2.80
N LYS A 147 1.11 23.29 2.51
CA LYS A 147 0.50 23.37 1.17
C LYS A 147 1.35 24.09 0.13
N GLY A 148 2.33 24.90 0.55
CA GLY A 148 3.13 25.76 -0.35
C GLY A 148 4.43 25.12 -0.84
N ARG A 149 4.75 23.88 -0.44
CA ARG A 149 6.00 23.21 -0.79
C ARG A 149 5.72 21.77 -1.19
N LEU A 150 6.33 21.31 -2.28
CA LEU A 150 6.32 19.90 -2.64
C LEU A 150 6.94 19.08 -1.50
N ASN A 151 6.21 18.04 -1.10
CA ASN A 151 6.60 17.08 -0.09
C ASN A 151 7.42 15.90 -0.66
N CYS A 152 7.62 15.90 -1.97
CA CYS A 152 8.49 15.02 -2.75
C CYS A 152 9.75 15.76 -3.21
N ASP A 153 10.81 15.02 -3.50
CA ASP A 153 12.01 15.58 -4.11
C ASP A 153 11.71 15.92 -5.58
N PRO A 154 11.76 17.20 -5.98
CA PRO A 154 11.43 17.63 -7.33
C PRO A 154 12.37 17.05 -8.39
N THR A 155 13.54 16.54 -8.01
CA THR A 155 14.50 15.92 -8.95
C THR A 155 13.95 14.65 -9.59
N PHE A 156 13.08 13.91 -8.88
CA PHE A 156 12.37 12.76 -9.45
C PHE A 156 11.18 13.18 -10.34
N GLU A 157 10.64 14.38 -10.15
CA GLU A 157 9.65 14.97 -11.04
C GLU A 157 10.28 15.63 -12.28
N LEU A 158 11.59 15.92 -12.25
CA LEU A 158 12.29 16.51 -13.40
C LEU A 158 12.29 15.57 -14.60
N GLU A 159 12.44 14.26 -14.41
CA GLU A 159 12.35 13.31 -15.53
C GLU A 159 10.96 13.36 -16.17
N GLU A 160 9.90 13.38 -15.38
CA GLU A 160 8.52 13.49 -15.85
C GLU A 160 8.25 14.87 -16.52
N MET A 161 8.78 15.96 -15.95
CA MET A 161 8.69 17.31 -16.53
C MET A 161 9.52 17.50 -17.81
N ILE A 162 10.63 16.79 -17.96
CA ILE A 162 11.53 16.86 -19.13
C ILE A 162 11.04 15.93 -20.24
N LEU A 163 10.53 14.74 -19.90
CA LEU A 163 10.00 13.75 -20.86
C LEU A 163 8.60 14.13 -21.35
N GLU A 164 7.74 14.67 -20.48
CA GLU A 164 6.42 15.13 -20.87
C GLU A 164 6.44 16.59 -21.34
N SER A 165 6.36 16.78 -22.66
CA SER A 165 6.18 18.12 -23.26
C SER A 165 4.92 18.90 -22.80
N LYS A 166 4.05 18.29 -21.99
CA LYS A 166 2.81 18.87 -21.42
C LYS A 166 2.53 18.32 -20.00
N PRO A 167 3.23 18.81 -18.97
CA PRO A 167 3.03 18.34 -17.60
C PRO A 167 1.59 18.62 -17.12
N LEU A 168 1.02 17.64 -16.41
CA LEU A 168 -0.39 17.57 -15.99
C LEU A 168 -0.87 18.77 -15.14
N HIS A 169 0.05 19.50 -14.50
CA HIS A 169 -0.23 20.55 -13.50
C HIS A 169 -0.66 21.93 -14.06
N LYS A 170 -0.93 22.07 -15.37
CA LYS A 170 -1.50 23.30 -15.95
C LYS A 170 -2.82 23.03 -16.69
N LYS A 171 -3.90 22.80 -15.95
CA LYS A 171 -5.26 22.80 -16.53
C LYS A 171 -5.81 24.22 -16.69
N LYS A 172 -5.94 24.68 -17.93
CA LYS A 172 -7.20 25.18 -18.52
C LYS A 172 -7.00 25.42 -20.02
N LYS A 173 -7.91 24.86 -20.83
CA LYS A 173 -7.91 24.76 -22.31
C LYS A 173 -6.86 23.84 -22.90
N ARG A 174 -7.32 22.65 -23.35
CA ARG A 174 -7.18 22.15 -24.73
C ARG A 174 -7.75 20.74 -24.86
N LEU A 175 -9.08 20.64 -24.92
CA LEU A 175 -9.74 19.60 -25.70
C LEU A 175 -9.82 20.12 -27.13
N ALA A 176 -8.84 19.76 -27.95
CA ALA A 176 -8.97 19.65 -29.40
C ALA A 176 -7.59 19.37 -30.01
N LYS A 177 -7.60 18.46 -30.99
CA LYS A 177 -6.59 18.24 -32.00
C LYS A 177 -5.43 17.33 -31.58
N ASN A 178 -5.61 16.04 -31.90
CA ASN A 178 -4.75 15.36 -32.89
C ASN A 178 -5.47 14.13 -33.43
N ARG A 179 -6.12 14.29 -34.58
CA ARG A 179 -6.70 13.22 -35.41
C ARG A 179 -5.94 13.05 -36.72
N SER A 180 -4.67 13.45 -36.77
CA SER A 180 -3.89 13.47 -38.00
C SER A 180 -2.45 13.03 -37.75
N LYS A 181 -2.24 11.72 -37.69
CA LYS A 181 -0.99 11.05 -38.08
C LYS A 181 -1.30 9.57 -38.25
N ASP A 182 -2.23 9.30 -39.16
CA ASP A 182 -2.50 7.98 -39.69
C ASP A 182 -1.89 7.98 -41.09
N GLY A 183 -0.61 7.60 -41.19
CA GLY A 183 0.16 7.90 -42.39
C GLY A 183 1.61 7.44 -42.43
N THR A 184 1.94 6.30 -41.79
CA THR A 184 3.09 5.48 -42.21
C THR A 184 2.89 4.07 -41.66
N LYS A 185 2.32 3.18 -42.49
CA LYS A 185 2.37 1.74 -42.26
C LYS A 185 3.75 1.26 -42.67
N ASP A 186 4.71 1.31 -41.75
CA ASP A 186 5.99 0.62 -41.93
C ASP A 186 5.79 -0.87 -41.67
N SER A 187 5.96 -1.63 -42.75
CA SER A 187 5.84 -3.08 -42.84
C SER A 187 6.97 -3.78 -42.08
N CYS A 188 6.71 -4.11 -40.81
CA CYS A 188 7.48 -5.08 -40.04
C CYS A 188 6.50 -6.15 -39.53
N PRO A 189 6.75 -7.46 -39.67
CA PRO A 189 5.83 -8.52 -39.23
C PRO A 189 5.49 -8.47 -37.74
N LEU A 190 6.41 -7.93 -36.91
CA LEU A 190 6.19 -7.63 -35.49
C LEU A 190 5.09 -6.59 -35.26
N ASN A 191 4.85 -5.67 -36.22
CA ASN A 191 3.80 -4.65 -36.11
C ASN A 191 2.39 -5.26 -36.23
N GLY A 192 2.21 -6.36 -36.96
CA GLY A 192 0.87 -6.97 -37.12
C GLY A 192 0.32 -7.55 -35.81
N HIS A 193 1.15 -8.34 -35.12
CA HIS A 193 0.78 -8.93 -33.83
C HIS A 193 0.60 -7.86 -32.75
N LEU A 194 1.52 -6.89 -32.66
CA LEU A 194 1.40 -5.79 -31.71
C LEU A 194 0.12 -4.98 -31.94
N GLN A 195 -0.20 -4.67 -33.21
CA GLN A 195 -1.43 -3.96 -33.56
C GLN A 195 -2.68 -4.73 -33.13
N GLN A 196 -2.70 -6.05 -33.32
CA GLN A 196 -3.79 -6.89 -32.87
C GLN A 196 -3.94 -6.86 -31.34
N CYS A 197 -2.85 -6.95 -30.59
CA CYS A 197 -2.89 -6.82 -29.12
C CYS A 197 -3.45 -5.46 -28.68
N LEU A 198 -3.03 -4.36 -29.32
CA LEU A 198 -3.53 -3.01 -29.03
C LEU A 198 -5.03 -2.87 -29.32
N GLU A 199 -5.51 -3.47 -30.40
CA GLU A 199 -6.93 -3.50 -30.73
C GLU A 199 -7.76 -4.29 -29.72
N THR A 200 -7.24 -5.42 -29.24
CA THR A 200 -7.88 -6.20 -28.17
C THR A 200 -7.99 -5.39 -26.89
N VAL A 201 -6.89 -4.79 -26.42
CA VAL A 201 -6.90 -3.92 -25.23
C VAL A 201 -7.93 -2.81 -25.37
N ARG A 202 -8.00 -2.16 -26.55
CA ARG A 202 -8.97 -1.10 -26.80
C ARG A 202 -10.44 -1.57 -26.77
N LYS A 203 -10.71 -2.80 -27.20
CA LYS A 203 -12.06 -3.38 -27.19
C LYS A 203 -12.48 -3.85 -25.80
N GLU A 204 -11.55 -4.40 -25.02
CA GLU A 204 -11.82 -4.93 -23.68
C GLU A 204 -11.77 -3.85 -22.59
N PHE A 205 -11.13 -2.70 -22.84
CA PHE A 205 -11.04 -1.63 -21.85
C PHE A 205 -12.41 -1.00 -21.56
N ILE A 206 -12.85 -1.13 -20.31
CA ILE A 206 -14.09 -0.56 -19.84
C ILE A 206 -13.84 0.85 -19.29
N ILE A 207 -14.49 1.85 -19.88
CA ILE A 207 -14.42 3.22 -19.37
C ILE A 207 -15.18 3.29 -18.04
N PHE A 208 -14.44 3.52 -16.96
CA PHE A 208 -15.01 3.80 -15.64
C PHE A 208 -15.09 5.31 -15.40
N ASN A 209 -16.26 5.78 -14.99
CA ASN A 209 -16.46 7.15 -14.52
C ASN A 209 -17.39 7.13 -13.32
N ARG A 210 -16.89 7.54 -12.15
CA ARG A 210 -17.66 7.52 -10.90
C ARG A 210 -18.80 8.55 -10.87
N GLU A 211 -18.71 9.62 -11.64
CA GLU A 211 -19.68 10.74 -11.63
C GLU A 211 -20.81 10.59 -12.65
N LYS A 212 -20.67 9.64 -13.59
CA LYS A 212 -21.69 9.33 -14.60
C LYS A 212 -22.42 8.06 -14.21
#